data_AF-A0A839ZAR2-F1
#
_entry.id   AF-A0A839ZAR2-F1
#
_cell.length_a   1.000
_cell.length_b   1.000
_cell.length_c   1.000
_cell.angle_alpha   90.00
_cell.angle_beta   90.00
_cell.angle_gamma   90.00
#
_symmetry.space_group_name_H-M   'P 1'
#
loop_
_entity.id
_entity.type
_entity.pdbx_description
1 polymer ?
#
loop_
_entity_poly.entity_id
_entity_poly.type
_entity_poly.pdbx_seq_one_letter_code
_entity_poly.pdbx_strand_id
1 'polypeptide(L)'
;MSDAVVTRQFDVPPGVVAVEDYEPIARERLSPEAYAYYSGGAADEITIRWNRAAFERLKLRPRVLADFSRGGGTGLDLFGQHFEHPILMAPTAHHGLALPEAEIASVIGAGGARAGMVVSTEADVTLEEIAGVARRSAAPLWFQLYIQHDRGFTADLLRRAEAAGYGALVVTVDAPIHALRNREQRAGYRAPKLSQHANLRGLHTRHVAEAALGESLMFRGFLDVAVRWEDIAWLRGLTRMPILLKGILTAEDAELALRHGADGLIVSNHGGRVLDTVPASIEALPGVVRQVAGRVPVLMDGGVRRGTDVLKALALGAAAVLVGRPCLYGLAVAGPAGVAHVLHLLRCELEIAMVLTGCARLADIGPGVIWRDEA
;
A
#
# COMPACT_ATOMS: atom_id res chain seq x y z
N MET A 1 -4.98 20.45 14.54
CA MET A 1 -4.03 19.32 14.55
C MET A 1 -2.82 19.56 13.66
N SER A 2 -2.95 20.09 12.44
CA SER A 2 -1.79 20.38 11.57
C SER A 2 -0.76 21.31 12.21
N ASP A 3 -1.22 22.35 12.91
CA ASP A 3 -0.31 23.39 13.42
C ASP A 3 0.57 22.85 14.54
N ALA A 4 0.07 21.90 15.34
CA ALA A 4 0.83 21.21 16.37
C ALA A 4 1.96 20.34 15.79
N VAL A 5 1.71 19.64 14.67
CA VAL A 5 2.73 18.85 13.96
C VAL A 5 3.84 19.75 13.41
N VAL A 6 3.48 20.89 12.82
CA VAL A 6 4.44 21.81 12.20
C VAL A 6 5.35 22.46 13.26
N THR A 7 4.86 22.64 14.49
CA THR A 7 5.65 23.23 15.59
C THR A 7 6.54 22.25 16.35
N ARG A 8 6.27 20.94 16.27
CA ARG A 8 7.06 19.92 16.96
C ARG A 8 8.27 19.54 16.11
N GLN A 9 9.45 19.53 16.71
CA GLN A 9 10.67 19.09 16.03
C GLN A 9 10.68 17.57 15.88
N PHE A 10 10.86 17.10 14.65
CA PHE A 10 10.94 15.70 14.29
C PHE A 10 12.25 15.46 13.57
N ASP A 11 13.28 15.04 14.30
CA ASP A 11 14.60 14.77 13.73
C ASP A 11 14.77 13.28 13.45
N VAL A 12 15.30 12.97 12.27
CA VAL A 12 15.79 11.63 11.96
C VAL A 12 16.99 11.34 12.85
N PRO A 13 17.01 10.22 13.62
CA PRO A 13 18.14 9.91 14.48
C PRO A 13 19.46 9.80 13.70
N PRO A 14 20.58 10.27 14.25
CA PRO A 14 21.89 10.06 13.66
C PRO A 14 22.16 8.56 13.41
N GLY A 15 22.72 8.23 12.25
CA GLY A 15 23.02 6.84 11.88
C GLY A 15 21.91 6.09 11.16
N VAL A 16 20.70 6.66 11.05
CA VAL A 16 19.65 6.14 10.18
C VAL A 16 19.96 6.55 8.74
N VAL A 17 20.45 5.59 7.94
CA VAL A 17 20.92 5.83 6.56
C VAL A 17 20.25 4.91 5.54
N ALA A 18 19.50 3.92 6.01
CA ALA A 18 18.73 2.98 5.22
C ALA A 18 17.31 2.83 5.78
N VAL A 19 16.38 2.45 4.91
CA VAL A 19 15.00 2.15 5.30
C VAL A 19 14.92 1.08 6.39
N GLU A 20 15.83 0.10 6.35
CA GLU A 20 15.86 -1.02 7.29
C GLU A 20 16.24 -0.59 8.72
N ASP A 21 16.95 0.54 8.87
CA ASP A 21 17.38 1.03 10.19
C ASP A 21 16.19 1.52 11.03
N TYR A 22 15.06 1.84 10.40
CA TYR A 22 13.86 2.30 11.08
C TYR A 22 13.16 1.21 11.88
N GLU A 23 13.16 -0.04 11.42
CA GLU A 23 12.36 -1.10 12.06
C GLU A 23 12.85 -1.43 13.49
N PRO A 24 14.16 -1.61 13.75
CA PRO A 24 14.66 -1.81 15.11
C PRO A 24 14.33 -0.64 16.04
N ILE A 25 14.51 0.60 15.58
CA ILE A 25 14.25 1.80 16.39
C ILE A 25 12.74 1.96 16.64
N ALA A 26 11.90 1.70 15.64
CA ALA A 26 10.45 1.71 15.80
C ALA A 26 10.00 0.66 16.83
N ARG A 27 10.60 -0.53 16.83
CA ARG A 27 10.32 -1.57 17.82
C ARG A 27 10.60 -1.12 19.26
N GLU A 28 11.63 -0.32 19.47
CA GLU A 28 11.97 0.23 20.80
C GLU A 28 11.03 1.36 21.24
N ARG A 29 10.42 2.08 20.29
CA ARG A 29 9.57 3.25 20.56
C ARG A 29 8.08 2.93 20.63
N LEU A 30 7.64 1.95 19.86
CA LEU A 30 6.23 1.54 19.83
C LEU A 30 5.87 0.72 21.07
N SER A 31 4.59 0.76 21.45
CA SER A 31 4.09 -0.22 22.40
C SER A 31 4.18 -1.63 21.82
N PRO A 32 4.27 -2.69 22.65
CA PRO A 32 4.29 -4.06 22.17
C PRO A 32 3.09 -4.40 21.26
N GLU A 33 1.90 -3.88 21.58
CA GLU A 33 0.67 -4.04 20.79
C GLU A 33 0.75 -3.33 19.44
N ALA A 34 1.23 -2.09 19.43
CA ALA A 34 1.38 -1.30 18.21
C ALA A 34 2.41 -1.93 17.26
N TYR A 35 3.56 -2.35 17.80
CA TYR A 35 4.56 -3.07 17.01
C TYR A 35 4.03 -4.41 16.51
N ALA A 36 3.32 -5.17 17.34
CA ALA A 36 2.70 -6.42 16.93
C ALA A 36 1.69 -6.22 15.80
N TYR A 37 0.86 -5.18 15.88
CA TYR A 37 -0.10 -4.81 14.84
C TYR A 37 0.56 -4.44 13.52
N TYR A 38 1.55 -3.54 13.53
CA TYR A 38 2.20 -3.10 12.31
C TYR A 38 3.09 -4.19 11.68
N SER A 39 3.91 -4.85 12.49
CA SER A 39 4.97 -5.75 12.02
C SER A 39 4.49 -7.20 11.85
N GLY A 40 3.34 -7.56 12.42
CA GLY A 40 2.76 -8.89 12.33
C GLY A 40 2.26 -9.27 10.94
N GLY A 41 2.26 -10.57 10.68
CA GLY A 41 1.62 -11.21 9.52
C GLY A 41 0.49 -12.15 9.93
N ALA A 42 -0.09 -12.83 8.94
CA ALA A 42 -1.04 -13.92 9.17
C ALA A 42 -0.31 -15.18 9.66
N ALA A 43 -0.99 -15.94 10.52
CA ALA A 43 -0.61 -17.26 11.01
C ALA A 43 0.87 -17.39 11.43
N ASP A 44 1.67 -18.10 10.65
CA ASP A 44 3.07 -18.46 10.92
C ASP A 44 4.06 -17.48 10.27
N GLU A 45 3.53 -16.41 9.68
CA GLU A 45 4.28 -15.32 9.07
C GLU A 45 5.22 -15.80 7.95
N ILE A 46 4.80 -16.83 7.20
CA ILE A 46 5.59 -17.40 6.10
C ILE A 46 5.65 -16.42 4.93
N THR A 47 4.50 -15.95 4.45
CA THR A 47 4.40 -15.05 3.30
C THR A 47 5.08 -13.71 3.56
N ILE A 48 4.97 -13.15 4.77
CA ILE A 48 5.66 -11.88 5.09
C ILE A 48 7.19 -12.04 5.03
N ARG A 49 7.75 -13.19 5.41
CA ARG A 49 9.18 -13.50 5.22
C ARG A 49 9.51 -13.67 3.73
N TRP A 50 8.69 -14.41 2.99
CA TRP A 50 8.90 -14.62 1.55
C TRP A 50 8.85 -13.33 0.74
N ASN A 51 7.97 -12.39 1.10
CA ASN A 51 7.91 -11.06 0.47
C ASN A 51 9.27 -10.35 0.45
N ARG A 52 10.09 -10.52 1.49
CA ARG A 52 11.44 -9.95 1.54
C ARG A 52 12.44 -10.83 0.80
N ALA A 53 12.47 -12.12 1.13
CA ALA A 53 13.44 -13.07 0.57
C ALA A 53 13.33 -13.21 -0.97
N ALA A 54 12.15 -12.99 -1.55
CA ALA A 54 11.95 -13.09 -2.99
C ALA A 54 12.68 -12.00 -3.78
N PHE A 55 12.79 -10.78 -3.23
CA PHE A 55 13.58 -9.73 -3.87
C PHE A 55 15.08 -10.07 -3.87
N GLU A 56 15.58 -10.71 -2.82
CA GLU A 56 17.00 -11.11 -2.69
C GLU A 56 17.41 -12.15 -3.75
N ARG A 57 16.47 -12.99 -4.20
CA ARG A 57 16.70 -13.98 -5.26
C ARG A 57 16.86 -13.35 -6.65
N LEU A 58 16.34 -12.15 -6.86
CA LEU A 58 16.44 -11.43 -8.13
C LEU A 58 17.74 -10.62 -8.16
N LYS A 59 18.65 -11.01 -9.05
CA LYS A 59 19.91 -10.31 -9.31
C LYS A 59 19.71 -9.24 -10.40
N LEU A 60 20.40 -8.12 -10.29
CA LEU A 60 20.39 -7.06 -11.30
C LEU A 60 21.50 -7.27 -12.33
N ARG A 61 21.24 -6.91 -13.59
CA ARG A 61 22.20 -6.94 -14.70
C ARG A 61 22.70 -5.51 -14.96
N PRO A 62 23.92 -5.16 -14.52
CA PRO A 62 24.45 -3.82 -14.71
C PRO A 62 24.73 -3.52 -16.20
N ARG A 63 24.74 -2.24 -16.55
CA ARG A 63 25.10 -1.75 -17.89
C ARG A 63 26.08 -0.59 -17.74
N VAL A 64 27.32 -0.81 -18.19
CA VAL A 64 28.38 0.21 -18.14
C VAL A 64 28.32 1.14 -19.36
N LEU A 65 28.83 2.36 -19.21
CA LEU A 65 28.97 3.35 -20.29
C LEU A 65 27.65 3.72 -21.00
N ALA A 66 26.53 3.69 -20.27
CA ALA A 66 25.24 4.18 -20.79
C ALA A 66 25.28 5.70 -21.01
N ASP A 67 24.62 6.17 -22.06
CA ASP A 67 24.54 7.59 -22.40
C ASP A 67 23.40 8.28 -21.62
N PHE A 68 23.75 9.23 -20.75
CA PHE A 68 22.81 10.03 -19.96
C PHE A 68 22.75 11.50 -20.41
N SER A 69 23.35 11.85 -21.56
CA SER A 69 23.44 13.23 -22.06
C SER A 69 22.10 13.91 -22.30
N ARG A 70 21.02 13.14 -22.47
CA ARG A 70 19.65 13.62 -22.73
C ARG A 70 18.83 13.85 -21.46
N GLY A 71 19.44 13.74 -20.28
CA GLY A 71 18.74 13.81 -19.00
C GLY A 71 17.84 12.60 -18.73
N GLY A 72 17.29 12.57 -17.52
CA GLY A 72 16.52 11.45 -17.00
C GLY A 72 15.51 11.89 -15.96
N GLY A 73 14.73 10.94 -15.45
CA GLY A 73 13.73 11.24 -14.44
C GLY A 73 12.91 10.03 -14.05
N THR A 74 12.26 10.16 -12.89
CA THR A 74 11.38 9.16 -12.29
C THR A 74 9.90 9.53 -12.40
N GLY A 75 9.57 10.68 -12.98
CA GLY A 75 8.19 11.13 -13.14
C GLY A 75 7.36 10.23 -14.05
N LEU A 76 6.08 10.09 -13.74
CA LEU A 76 5.11 9.30 -14.50
C LEU A 76 3.69 9.84 -14.30
N ASP A 77 2.85 9.59 -15.29
CA ASP A 77 1.41 9.86 -15.20
C ASP A 77 0.67 8.55 -14.94
N LEU A 78 -0.14 8.52 -13.89
CA LEU A 78 -1.00 7.39 -13.53
C LEU A 78 -2.42 7.90 -13.34
N PHE A 79 -3.37 7.30 -14.05
CA PHE A 79 -4.80 7.55 -13.83
C PHE A 79 -5.17 9.04 -13.92
N GLY A 80 -4.57 9.75 -14.87
CA GLY A 80 -4.80 11.18 -15.11
C GLY A 80 -4.12 12.12 -14.10
N GLN A 81 -3.23 11.61 -13.24
CA GLN A 81 -2.47 12.39 -12.26
C GLN A 81 -0.97 12.25 -12.50
N HIS A 82 -0.25 13.35 -12.32
CA HIS A 82 1.21 13.37 -12.39
C HIS A 82 1.83 12.99 -11.04
N PHE A 83 2.83 12.12 -11.08
CA PHE A 83 3.65 11.71 -9.94
C PHE A 83 5.11 12.00 -10.23
N GLU A 84 5.83 12.51 -9.23
CA GLU A 84 7.26 12.83 -9.34
C GLU A 84 8.15 11.58 -9.38
N HIS A 85 7.65 10.46 -8.86
CA HIS A 85 8.35 9.17 -8.83
C HIS A 85 7.35 8.00 -8.63
N PRO A 86 7.71 6.74 -8.94
CA PRO A 86 6.78 5.61 -8.96
C PRO A 86 6.66 4.91 -7.59
N ILE A 87 6.75 5.67 -6.50
CA ILE A 87 6.72 5.15 -5.12
C ILE A 87 5.63 5.88 -4.35
N LEU A 88 4.58 5.16 -3.98
CA LEU A 88 3.45 5.69 -3.22
C LEU A 88 3.45 5.11 -1.81
N MET A 89 2.87 5.83 -0.85
CA MET A 89 2.55 5.26 0.45
C MET A 89 1.32 4.35 0.31
N ALA A 90 1.45 3.10 0.73
CA ALA A 90 0.38 2.09 0.70
C ALA A 90 -0.72 2.41 1.72
N PRO A 91 -1.96 1.92 1.51
CA PRO A 91 -2.99 2.06 2.52
C PRO A 91 -2.65 1.22 3.74
N THR A 92 -2.32 1.90 4.84
CA THR A 92 -2.16 1.32 6.17
C THR A 92 -3.11 2.01 7.12
N ALA A 93 -3.78 1.25 7.99
CA ALA A 93 -4.69 1.79 8.99
C ALA A 93 -3.97 2.11 10.31
N HIS A 94 -4.61 2.91 11.15
CA HIS A 94 -4.23 3.18 12.52
C HIS A 94 -2.88 3.87 12.74
N HIS A 95 -2.59 4.93 11.98
CA HIS A 95 -1.31 5.65 12.10
C HIS A 95 -1.10 6.26 13.51
N GLY A 96 -2.20 6.50 14.23
CA GLY A 96 -2.27 6.96 15.61
C GLY A 96 -1.52 6.09 16.61
N LEU A 97 -1.33 4.80 16.30
CA LEU A 97 -0.54 3.88 17.13
C LEU A 97 0.97 4.21 17.10
N ALA A 98 1.44 4.89 16.05
CA ALA A 98 2.82 5.35 15.97
C ALA A 98 2.99 6.74 16.58
N LEU A 99 2.03 7.62 16.31
CA LEU A 99 2.08 9.03 16.69
C LEU A 99 0.64 9.58 16.73
N PRO A 100 0.22 10.35 17.75
CA PRO A 100 -1.17 10.82 17.88
C PRO A 100 -1.70 11.60 16.67
N GLU A 101 -0.82 12.31 15.95
CA GLU A 101 -1.19 13.07 14.76
C GLU A 101 -1.43 12.21 13.50
N ALA A 102 -1.17 10.90 13.61
CA ALA A 102 -1.67 9.86 12.70
C ALA A 102 -1.46 10.17 11.21
N GLU A 103 -2.51 10.02 10.38
CA GLU A 103 -2.43 10.22 8.94
C GLU A 103 -2.10 11.67 8.55
N ILE A 104 -2.33 12.66 9.42
CA ILE A 104 -1.92 14.05 9.18
C ILE A 104 -0.40 14.15 9.13
N ALA A 105 0.32 13.51 10.05
CA ALA A 105 1.78 13.46 10.01
C ALA A 105 2.26 12.67 8.78
N SER A 106 1.60 11.57 8.43
CA SER A 106 1.99 10.76 7.28
C SER A 106 1.81 11.50 5.95
N VAL A 107 0.71 12.22 5.74
CA VAL A 107 0.48 12.97 4.50
C VAL A 107 1.43 14.18 4.38
N ILE A 108 1.82 14.79 5.50
CA ILE A 108 2.88 15.82 5.51
C ILE A 108 4.21 15.20 5.05
N GLY A 109 4.58 14.05 5.60
CA GLY A 109 5.81 13.35 5.23
C GLY A 109 5.82 12.89 3.77
N ALA A 110 4.74 12.27 3.31
CA ALA A 110 4.58 11.86 1.90
C ALA A 110 4.67 13.07 0.97
N GLY A 111 4.01 14.19 1.31
CA GLY A 111 4.10 15.43 0.57
C GLY A 111 5.50 16.03 0.55
N GLY A 112 6.24 15.98 1.67
CA GLY A 112 7.64 16.42 1.73
C GLY A 112 8.57 15.61 0.81
N ALA A 113 8.27 14.32 0.60
CA ALA A 113 8.97 13.48 -0.37
C ALA A 113 8.43 13.59 -1.81
N ARG A 114 7.33 14.34 -2.02
CA ARG A 114 6.55 14.39 -3.27
C ARG A 114 6.01 13.04 -3.73
N ALA A 115 5.68 12.19 -2.76
CA ALA A 115 5.04 10.90 -2.98
C ALA A 115 3.51 11.01 -2.86
N GLY A 116 2.79 10.22 -3.64
CA GLY A 116 1.36 10.04 -3.42
C GLY A 116 1.06 9.17 -2.20
N MET A 117 -0.14 9.33 -1.64
CA MET A 117 -0.60 8.53 -0.50
C MET A 117 -1.96 7.88 -0.79
N VAL A 118 -2.03 6.57 -0.58
CA VAL A 118 -3.30 5.85 -0.58
C VAL A 118 -3.82 5.78 0.86
N VAL A 119 -4.97 6.41 1.12
CA VAL A 119 -5.55 6.55 2.46
C VAL A 119 -6.49 5.39 2.76
N SER A 120 -6.33 4.76 3.92
CA SER A 120 -7.15 3.64 4.36
C SER A 120 -8.59 4.06 4.71
N THR A 121 -9.57 3.19 4.43
CA THR A 121 -10.93 3.30 5.00
C THR A 121 -10.89 3.39 6.53
N GLU A 122 -9.94 2.69 7.14
CA GLU A 122 -9.78 2.56 8.59
C GLU A 122 -8.83 3.60 9.21
N ALA A 123 -8.58 4.72 8.54
CA ALA A 123 -7.77 5.83 9.06
C ALA A 123 -8.31 6.40 10.40
N ASP A 124 -7.41 6.88 11.26
CA ASP A 124 -7.76 7.51 12.54
C ASP A 124 -8.27 8.95 12.38
N VAL A 125 -8.02 9.56 11.21
CA VAL A 125 -8.45 10.91 10.83
C VAL A 125 -9.32 10.86 9.57
N THR A 126 -10.22 11.84 9.41
CA THR A 126 -11.18 11.84 8.29
C THR A 126 -10.50 12.10 6.94
N LEU A 127 -11.09 11.58 5.86
CA LEU A 127 -10.61 11.79 4.48
C LEU A 127 -10.46 13.28 4.16
N GLU A 128 -11.39 14.10 4.62
CA GLU A 128 -11.46 15.54 4.39
C GLU A 128 -10.35 16.29 5.11
N GLU A 129 -10.06 15.93 6.36
CA GLU A 129 -8.96 16.53 7.13
C GLU A 129 -7.59 16.22 6.49
N ILE A 130 -7.39 14.98 6.05
CA ILE A 130 -6.17 14.56 5.34
C ILE A 130 -6.03 15.34 4.02
N ALA A 131 -7.10 15.42 3.23
CA ALA A 131 -7.12 16.17 1.97
C ALA A 131 -6.86 17.67 2.18
N GLY A 132 -7.42 18.27 3.24
CA GLY A 132 -7.18 19.66 3.61
C GLY A 132 -5.70 19.97 3.83
N VAL A 133 -4.94 19.03 4.42
CA VAL A 133 -3.50 19.16 4.61
C VAL A 133 -2.71 18.89 3.32
N ALA A 134 -3.08 17.87 2.56
CA ALA A 134 -2.40 17.47 1.32
C ALA A 134 -2.42 18.57 0.24
N ARG A 135 -3.45 19.43 0.23
CA ARG A 135 -3.52 20.58 -0.69
C ARG A 135 -2.30 21.50 -0.62
N ARG A 136 -1.58 21.54 0.50
CA ARG A 136 -0.38 22.37 0.68
C ARG A 136 0.86 21.81 -0.01
N SER A 137 0.93 20.50 -0.20
CA SER A 137 2.06 19.81 -0.84
C SER A 137 1.75 19.32 -2.25
N ALA A 138 0.50 19.48 -2.71
CA ALA A 138 -0.02 18.93 -3.97
C ALA A 138 0.24 17.41 -4.13
N ALA A 139 0.39 16.69 -3.01
CA ALA A 139 0.59 15.25 -3.03
C ALA A 139 -0.70 14.55 -3.53
N PRO A 140 -0.63 13.71 -4.57
CA PRO A 140 -1.79 12.96 -5.04
C PRO A 140 -2.35 12.05 -3.94
N LEU A 141 -3.66 12.08 -3.74
CA LEU A 141 -4.36 11.22 -2.78
C LEU A 141 -5.27 10.23 -3.48
N TRP A 142 -5.13 8.95 -3.13
CA TRP A 142 -6.06 7.90 -3.52
C TRP A 142 -6.76 7.34 -2.28
N PHE A 143 -7.96 6.80 -2.44
CA PHE A 143 -8.74 6.28 -1.33
C PHE A 143 -8.84 4.76 -1.43
N GLN A 144 -8.32 4.05 -0.43
CA GLN A 144 -8.55 2.62 -0.29
C GLN A 144 -9.92 2.36 0.32
N LEU A 145 -10.72 1.54 -0.34
CA LEU A 145 -12.08 1.19 0.05
C LEU A 145 -12.20 -0.28 0.44
N TYR A 146 -12.76 -0.52 1.63
CA TYR A 146 -13.50 -1.74 1.93
C TYR A 146 -14.99 -1.51 1.69
N ILE A 147 -15.60 -2.32 0.82
CA ILE A 147 -17.05 -2.24 0.58
C ILE A 147 -17.76 -2.73 1.84
N GLN A 148 -18.49 -1.84 2.49
CA GLN A 148 -19.21 -2.16 3.73
C GLN A 148 -20.50 -2.92 3.40
N HIS A 149 -20.99 -3.73 4.35
CA HIS A 149 -22.27 -4.44 4.23
C HIS A 149 -23.42 -3.46 3.97
N ASP A 150 -23.35 -2.26 4.52
CA ASP A 150 -24.21 -1.14 4.17
C ASP A 150 -23.69 -0.48 2.87
N ARG A 151 -24.33 -0.82 1.75
CA ARG A 151 -24.01 -0.27 0.42
C ARG A 151 -24.33 1.23 0.31
N GLY A 152 -25.32 1.72 1.06
CA GLY A 152 -25.61 3.16 1.18
C GLY A 152 -24.46 3.89 1.85
N PHE A 153 -23.99 3.38 2.99
CA PHE A 153 -22.81 3.93 3.68
C PHE A 153 -21.56 3.93 2.78
N THR A 154 -21.36 2.87 2.00
CA THR A 154 -20.26 2.78 1.03
C THR A 154 -20.37 3.85 -0.05
N ALA A 155 -21.57 4.09 -0.59
CA ALA A 155 -21.79 5.16 -1.57
C ALA A 155 -21.52 6.55 -0.97
N ASP A 156 -21.87 6.76 0.31
CA ASP A 156 -21.61 7.99 1.04
C ASP A 156 -20.10 8.24 1.25
N LEU A 157 -19.34 7.20 1.61
CA LEU A 157 -17.88 7.26 1.69
C LEU A 157 -17.25 7.65 0.35
N LEU A 158 -17.74 7.06 -0.74
CA LEU A 158 -17.24 7.34 -2.08
C LEU A 158 -17.47 8.80 -2.47
N ARG A 159 -18.69 9.32 -2.23
CA ARG A 159 -19.01 10.74 -2.46
C ARG A 159 -18.14 11.67 -1.63
N ARG A 160 -17.85 11.32 -0.37
CA ARG A 160 -16.93 12.08 0.50
C ARG A 160 -15.52 12.13 -0.07
N ALA A 161 -14.99 10.99 -0.52
CA ALA A 161 -13.67 10.90 -1.14
C ALA A 161 -13.59 11.76 -2.42
N GLU A 162 -14.59 11.65 -3.32
CA GLU A 162 -14.64 12.46 -4.54
C GLU A 162 -14.69 13.97 -4.22
N ALA A 163 -15.56 14.38 -3.31
CA ALA A 163 -15.71 15.79 -2.92
C ALA A 163 -14.44 16.35 -2.25
N ALA A 164 -13.69 15.52 -1.53
CA ALA A 164 -12.42 15.90 -0.93
C ALA A 164 -11.27 16.05 -1.95
N GLY A 165 -11.43 15.52 -3.16
CA GLY A 165 -10.47 15.60 -4.26
C GLY A 165 -9.54 14.38 -4.37
N TYR A 166 -9.94 13.23 -3.84
CA TYR A 166 -9.21 11.98 -4.08
C TYR A 166 -9.32 11.62 -5.56
N GLY A 167 -8.20 11.17 -6.14
CA GLY A 167 -8.09 11.00 -7.59
C GLY A 167 -8.26 9.57 -8.10
N ALA A 168 -8.29 8.57 -7.22
CA ALA A 168 -8.53 7.17 -7.58
C ALA A 168 -9.09 6.38 -6.38
N LEU A 169 -9.82 5.31 -6.67
CA LEU A 169 -10.35 4.34 -5.71
C LEU A 169 -9.52 3.06 -5.74
N VAL A 170 -9.05 2.60 -4.59
CA VAL A 170 -8.30 1.35 -4.44
C VAL A 170 -9.17 0.36 -3.66
N VAL A 171 -9.92 -0.48 -4.36
CA VAL A 171 -10.82 -1.46 -3.75
C VAL A 171 -10.02 -2.67 -3.31
N THR A 172 -10.05 -2.97 -2.01
CA THR A 172 -9.36 -4.15 -1.47
C THR A 172 -10.24 -5.39 -1.59
N VAL A 173 -9.75 -6.41 -2.29
CA VAL A 173 -10.52 -7.62 -2.65
C VAL A 173 -9.97 -8.90 -2.02
N ASP A 174 -8.81 -8.85 -1.34
CA ASP A 174 -8.16 -10.02 -0.75
C ASP A 174 -8.56 -10.30 0.71
N ALA A 175 -9.28 -9.40 1.36
CA ALA A 175 -9.60 -9.47 2.80
C ALA A 175 -11.11 -9.50 3.09
N PRO A 176 -11.86 -10.51 2.62
CA PRO A 176 -13.29 -10.64 2.92
C PRO A 176 -13.56 -10.96 4.41
N ILE A 177 -12.54 -11.43 5.14
CA ILE A 177 -12.57 -11.73 6.57
C ILE A 177 -11.28 -11.26 7.24
N HIS A 178 -11.35 -10.98 8.54
CA HIS A 178 -10.14 -10.76 9.33
C HIS A 178 -9.36 -12.07 9.49
N ALA A 179 -8.10 -12.05 9.07
CA ALA A 179 -7.21 -13.19 9.22
C ALA A 179 -6.75 -13.43 10.65
N LEU A 180 -6.28 -14.65 10.90
CA LEU A 180 -5.62 -15.01 12.16
C LEU A 180 -4.24 -14.37 12.23
N ARG A 181 -4.08 -13.37 13.10
CA ARG A 181 -2.80 -12.68 13.34
C ARG A 181 -2.28 -13.01 14.73
N ASN A 182 -1.57 -14.13 14.82
CA ASN A 182 -1.14 -14.72 16.10
C ASN A 182 -0.24 -13.79 16.92
N ARG A 183 0.58 -12.96 16.27
CA ARG A 183 1.41 -11.97 16.97
C ARG A 183 0.56 -10.90 17.68
N GLU A 184 -0.47 -10.38 17.00
CA GLU A 184 -1.42 -9.41 17.57
C GLU A 184 -2.16 -10.01 18.77
N GLN A 185 -2.63 -11.26 18.63
CA GLN A 185 -3.33 -11.98 19.71
C GLN A 185 -2.43 -12.18 20.94
N ARG A 186 -1.17 -12.61 20.74
CA ARG A 186 -0.22 -12.80 21.84
C ARG A 186 0.17 -11.50 22.53
N ALA A 187 0.24 -10.41 21.78
CA ALA A 187 0.49 -9.07 22.33
C ALA A 187 -0.74 -8.47 23.03
N GLY A 188 -1.93 -9.07 22.86
CA GLY A 188 -3.18 -8.55 23.43
C GLY A 188 -3.75 -7.36 22.65
N TYR A 189 -3.31 -7.13 21.41
CA TYR A 189 -3.86 -6.08 20.57
C TYR A 189 -5.36 -6.35 20.29
N ARG A 190 -6.18 -5.32 20.46
CA ARG A 190 -7.61 -5.35 20.15
C ARG A 190 -7.91 -4.23 19.18
N ALA A 191 -8.32 -4.60 17.97
CA ALA A 191 -8.77 -3.62 17.00
C ALA A 191 -9.97 -2.84 17.54
N PRO A 192 -10.05 -1.52 17.29
CA PRO A 192 -11.26 -0.75 17.54
C PRO A 192 -12.45 -1.36 16.79
N LYS A 193 -13.67 -1.08 17.27
CA LYS A 193 -14.87 -1.38 16.49
C LYS A 193 -14.85 -0.55 15.21
N LEU A 194 -15.37 -1.08 14.09
CA LEU A 194 -15.47 -0.34 12.82
C LEU A 194 -16.06 1.06 13.01
N SER A 195 -17.11 1.21 13.80
CA SER A 195 -17.76 2.50 14.08
C SER A 195 -16.89 3.53 14.82
N GLN A 196 -15.71 3.14 15.33
CA GLN A 196 -14.77 4.01 16.03
C GLN A 196 -13.73 4.62 15.10
N HIS A 197 -13.52 4.06 13.89
CA HIS A 197 -12.63 4.66 12.90
C HIS A 197 -13.26 5.95 12.35
N ALA A 198 -12.45 6.96 12.06
CA ALA A 198 -12.95 8.30 11.74
C ALA A 198 -13.92 8.31 10.55
N ASN A 199 -13.62 7.52 9.52
CA ASN A 199 -14.45 7.48 8.31
C ASN A 199 -15.67 6.56 8.45
N LEU A 200 -15.65 5.61 9.39
CA LEU A 200 -16.71 4.62 9.59
C LEU A 200 -17.66 4.98 10.75
N ARG A 201 -17.52 6.18 11.34
CA ARG A 201 -18.45 6.67 12.36
C ARG A 201 -19.88 6.64 11.83
N GLY A 202 -20.78 6.06 12.62
CA GLY A 202 -22.19 5.88 12.25
C GLY A 202 -22.49 4.61 11.45
N LEU A 203 -21.48 3.80 11.09
CA LEU A 203 -21.74 2.48 10.49
C LEU A 203 -22.41 1.56 11.51
N HIS A 204 -23.63 1.12 11.22
CA HIS A 204 -24.38 0.20 12.06
C HIS A 204 -24.07 -1.26 11.70
N THR A 205 -23.39 -1.98 12.59
CA THR A 205 -23.10 -3.41 12.44
C THR A 205 -24.23 -4.25 13.06
N ARG A 206 -25.31 -4.47 12.31
CA ARG A 206 -26.43 -5.34 12.72
C ARG A 206 -26.21 -6.82 12.39
N HIS A 207 -25.16 -7.15 11.63
CA HIS A 207 -24.89 -8.49 11.15
C HIS A 207 -23.83 -9.14 12.03
N VAL A 208 -24.26 -9.84 13.07
CA VAL A 208 -23.40 -10.75 13.83
C VAL A 208 -23.83 -12.15 13.43
N ALA A 209 -22.96 -12.86 12.72
CA ALA A 209 -23.14 -14.30 12.56
C ALA A 209 -23.00 -14.94 13.94
N GLU A 210 -24.03 -15.64 14.39
CA GLU A 210 -23.98 -16.48 15.58
C GLU A 210 -23.77 -17.94 15.13
N ALA A 211 -22.76 -18.60 15.70
CA ALA A 211 -22.51 -20.01 15.48
C ALA A 211 -22.47 -20.74 16.82
N ALA A 212 -23.15 -21.88 16.92
CA ALA A 212 -23.07 -22.70 18.12
C ALA A 212 -21.68 -23.34 18.27
N LEU A 213 -21.36 -23.81 19.47
CA LEU A 213 -20.11 -24.53 19.72
C LEU A 213 -20.02 -25.77 18.80
N GLY A 214 -18.98 -25.85 17.98
CA GLY A 214 -18.80 -26.90 16.98
C GLY A 214 -19.32 -26.55 15.58
N GLU A 215 -20.00 -25.42 15.41
CA GLU A 215 -20.42 -24.91 14.10
C GLU A 215 -19.38 -23.93 13.53
N SER A 216 -19.33 -23.84 12.19
CA SER A 216 -18.46 -22.87 11.53
C SER A 216 -19.09 -21.48 11.56
N LEU A 217 -18.42 -20.56 12.26
CA LEU A 217 -18.72 -19.13 12.19
C LEU A 217 -18.53 -18.56 10.77
N MET A 218 -17.56 -19.08 10.01
CA MET A 218 -17.23 -18.58 8.67
C MET A 218 -18.31 -18.93 7.64
N PHE A 219 -18.74 -20.19 7.61
CA PHE A 219 -19.71 -20.69 6.61
C PHE A 219 -21.17 -20.48 7.01
N ARG A 220 -21.44 -19.77 8.11
CA ARG A 220 -22.79 -19.41 8.55
C ARG A 220 -22.90 -17.90 8.78
N GLY A 221 -23.13 -17.14 7.71
CA GLY A 221 -23.52 -15.72 7.78
C GLY A 221 -22.43 -14.71 7.47
N PHE A 222 -21.14 -14.96 7.80
CA PHE A 222 -20.06 -14.01 7.48
C PHE A 222 -19.83 -13.86 5.96
N LEU A 223 -19.99 -14.94 5.20
CA LEU A 223 -19.81 -14.91 3.74
C LEU A 223 -20.99 -14.28 2.98
N ASP A 224 -22.16 -14.13 3.61
CA ASP A 224 -23.34 -13.56 2.93
C ASP A 224 -23.15 -12.07 2.58
N VAL A 225 -22.28 -11.39 3.33
CA VAL A 225 -21.91 -9.98 3.11
C VAL A 225 -20.57 -9.83 2.38
N ALA A 226 -19.94 -10.94 2.00
CA ALA A 226 -18.67 -10.90 1.27
C ALA A 226 -18.85 -10.23 -0.09
N VAL A 227 -17.84 -9.45 -0.47
CA VAL A 227 -17.78 -8.75 -1.74
C VAL A 227 -17.69 -9.74 -2.89
N ARG A 228 -18.43 -9.47 -3.96
CA ARG A 228 -18.43 -10.24 -5.20
C ARG A 228 -18.03 -9.38 -6.39
N TRP A 229 -17.76 -10.01 -7.53
CA TRP A 229 -17.39 -9.30 -8.76
C TRP A 229 -18.48 -8.34 -9.26
N GLU A 230 -19.76 -8.61 -8.97
CA GLU A 230 -20.87 -7.72 -9.30
C GLU A 230 -20.81 -6.40 -8.50
N ASP A 231 -20.24 -6.42 -7.30
CA ASP A 231 -20.07 -5.20 -6.50
C ASP A 231 -19.05 -4.23 -7.15
N ILE A 232 -18.10 -4.74 -7.94
CA ILE A 232 -17.17 -3.90 -8.71
C ILE A 232 -17.91 -3.14 -9.81
N ALA A 233 -18.81 -3.83 -10.52
CA ALA A 233 -19.66 -3.19 -11.54
C ALA A 233 -20.63 -2.18 -10.91
N TRP A 234 -21.18 -2.48 -9.73
CA TRP A 234 -21.99 -1.53 -8.96
C TRP A 234 -21.19 -0.27 -8.57
N LEU A 235 -19.97 -0.43 -8.03
CA LEU A 235 -19.09 0.70 -7.71
C LEU A 235 -18.79 1.56 -8.94
N ARG A 236 -18.53 0.93 -10.10
CA ARG A 236 -18.31 1.65 -11.36
C ARG A 236 -19.48 2.55 -11.73
N GLY A 237 -20.71 2.13 -11.44
CA GLY A 237 -21.92 2.93 -11.64
C GLY A 237 -22.05 4.15 -10.72
N LEU A 238 -21.30 4.21 -9.62
CA LEU A 238 -21.40 5.27 -8.61
C LEU A 238 -20.36 6.38 -8.72
N THR A 239 -19.18 6.07 -9.28
CA THR A 239 -18.06 7.02 -9.37
C THR A 239 -17.55 7.12 -10.80
N ARG A 240 -16.79 8.17 -11.10
CA ARG A 240 -15.94 8.26 -12.31
C ARG A 240 -14.44 8.16 -12.00
N MET A 241 -14.06 8.09 -10.73
CA MET A 241 -12.68 7.86 -10.36
C MET A 241 -12.19 6.53 -10.95
N PRO A 242 -10.93 6.46 -11.36
CA PRO A 242 -10.28 5.21 -11.71
C PRO A 242 -10.38 4.19 -10.56
N ILE A 243 -10.81 2.96 -10.86
CA ILE A 243 -10.98 1.88 -9.90
C ILE A 243 -9.82 0.89 -10.03
N LEU A 244 -8.99 0.82 -9.00
CA LEU A 244 -7.91 -0.16 -8.88
C LEU A 244 -8.35 -1.31 -7.98
N LEU A 245 -8.14 -2.55 -8.39
CA LEU A 245 -8.35 -3.71 -7.52
C LEU A 245 -7.04 -4.13 -6.86
N LYS A 246 -7.03 -4.12 -5.53
CA LYS A 246 -5.87 -4.46 -4.69
C LYS A 246 -6.07 -5.82 -4.03
N GLY A 247 -5.08 -6.69 -4.19
CA GLY A 247 -5.11 -8.06 -3.64
C GLY A 247 -5.06 -9.16 -4.71
N ILE A 248 -4.77 -8.79 -5.95
CA ILE A 248 -4.72 -9.73 -7.08
C ILE A 248 -3.37 -10.46 -7.09
N LEU A 249 -3.37 -11.79 -7.04
CA LEU A 249 -2.16 -12.61 -7.11
C LEU A 249 -2.12 -13.57 -8.30
N THR A 250 -3.25 -13.78 -8.97
CA THR A 250 -3.41 -14.80 -10.01
C THR A 250 -3.72 -14.18 -11.36
N ALA A 251 -3.39 -14.89 -12.44
CA ALA A 251 -3.75 -14.46 -13.79
C ALA A 251 -5.27 -14.52 -13.98
N GLU A 252 -5.92 -15.53 -13.40
CA GLU A 252 -7.36 -15.75 -13.47
C GLU A 252 -8.14 -14.56 -12.89
N ASP A 253 -7.75 -14.09 -11.70
CA ASP A 253 -8.40 -12.93 -11.08
C ASP A 253 -8.04 -11.62 -11.78
N ALA A 254 -6.85 -11.52 -12.38
CA ALA A 254 -6.50 -10.37 -13.22
C ALA A 254 -7.40 -10.28 -14.46
N GLU A 255 -7.72 -11.40 -15.10
CA GLU A 255 -8.65 -11.45 -16.23
C GLU A 255 -10.08 -11.10 -15.81
N LEU A 256 -10.55 -11.61 -14.66
CA LEU A 256 -11.85 -11.25 -14.11
C LEU A 256 -11.92 -9.75 -13.78
N ALA A 257 -10.89 -9.19 -13.15
CA ALA A 257 -10.83 -7.76 -12.86
C ALA A 257 -11.01 -6.89 -14.12
N LEU A 258 -10.37 -7.27 -15.22
CA LEU A 258 -10.50 -6.56 -16.49
C LEU A 258 -11.90 -6.69 -17.08
N ARG A 259 -12.52 -7.87 -17.03
CA ARG A 259 -13.91 -8.07 -17.47
C ARG A 259 -14.91 -7.25 -16.68
N HIS A 260 -14.62 -7.01 -15.40
CA HIS A 260 -15.45 -6.18 -14.52
C HIS A 260 -15.07 -4.69 -14.53
N GLY A 261 -14.19 -4.27 -15.44
CA GLY A 261 -13.92 -2.85 -15.71
C GLY A 261 -12.98 -2.19 -14.70
N ALA A 262 -12.06 -2.95 -14.08
CA ALA A 262 -10.97 -2.36 -13.32
C ALA A 262 -10.07 -1.51 -14.23
N ASP A 263 -9.77 -0.29 -13.79
CA ASP A 263 -8.91 0.67 -14.51
C ASP A 263 -7.42 0.41 -14.22
N GLY A 264 -7.11 -0.35 -13.17
CA GLY A 264 -5.75 -0.77 -12.80
C GLY A 264 -5.77 -1.90 -11.77
N LEU A 265 -4.65 -2.59 -11.60
CA LEU A 265 -4.53 -3.68 -10.62
C LEU A 265 -3.37 -3.40 -9.66
N ILE A 266 -3.47 -3.89 -8.42
CA ILE A 266 -2.37 -3.89 -7.47
C ILE A 266 -2.08 -5.34 -7.05
N VAL A 267 -0.93 -5.84 -7.47
CA VAL A 267 -0.40 -7.14 -7.05
C VAL A 267 0.01 -7.04 -5.59
N SER A 268 -0.78 -7.65 -4.72
CA SER A 268 -0.67 -7.50 -3.27
C SER A 268 -1.13 -8.78 -2.60
N ASN A 269 -0.41 -9.19 -1.56
CA ASN A 269 -0.85 -10.20 -0.60
C ASN A 269 -1.17 -9.57 0.76
N HIS A 270 -1.62 -8.32 0.74
CA HIS A 270 -1.89 -7.51 1.92
C HIS A 270 -0.67 -7.36 2.87
N GLY A 271 0.54 -7.39 2.30
CA GLY A 271 1.77 -7.43 3.09
C GLY A 271 1.93 -8.70 3.95
N GLY A 272 1.35 -9.83 3.52
CA GLY A 272 1.34 -11.11 4.22
C GLY A 272 0.44 -11.13 5.46
N ARG A 273 -0.65 -10.35 5.48
CA ARG A 273 -1.53 -10.17 6.66
C ARG A 273 -2.90 -10.82 6.55
N VAL A 274 -3.21 -11.47 5.43
CA VAL A 274 -4.51 -12.11 5.19
C VAL A 274 -4.38 -13.62 5.10
N LEU A 275 -4.13 -14.18 3.92
CA LEU A 275 -3.86 -15.60 3.77
C LEU A 275 -2.35 -15.82 3.85
N ASP A 276 -1.89 -16.61 4.82
CA ASP A 276 -0.49 -17.06 4.86
C ASP A 276 -0.28 -18.20 3.85
N THR A 277 0.98 -18.48 3.49
CA THR A 277 1.40 -19.47 2.48
C THR A 277 1.10 -19.11 1.02
N VAL A 278 0.61 -17.90 0.75
CA VAL A 278 0.55 -17.34 -0.62
C VAL A 278 1.94 -16.91 -1.09
N PRO A 279 2.21 -16.87 -2.41
CA PRO A 279 3.48 -16.42 -2.95
C PRO A 279 3.84 -14.99 -2.55
N ALA A 280 5.13 -14.66 -2.64
CA ALA A 280 5.53 -13.26 -2.55
C ALA A 280 4.92 -12.48 -3.72
N SER A 281 4.53 -11.22 -3.49
CA SER A 281 3.90 -10.40 -4.52
C SER A 281 4.81 -10.20 -5.75
N ILE A 282 6.14 -10.13 -5.56
CA ILE A 282 7.11 -10.01 -6.66
C ILE A 282 7.15 -11.27 -7.55
N GLU A 283 6.83 -12.44 -6.99
CA GLU A 283 6.77 -13.71 -7.73
C GLU A 283 5.45 -13.86 -8.49
N ALA A 284 4.35 -13.34 -7.94
CA ALA A 284 3.05 -13.30 -8.59
C ALA A 284 3.00 -12.26 -9.73
N LEU A 285 3.73 -11.15 -9.60
CA LEU A 285 3.67 -10.00 -10.50
C LEU A 285 3.81 -10.35 -11.99
N PRO A 286 4.80 -11.16 -12.44
CA PRO A 286 4.96 -11.47 -13.86
C PRO A 286 3.75 -12.21 -14.46
N GLY A 287 3.07 -13.06 -13.67
CA GLY A 287 1.87 -13.76 -14.12
C GLY A 287 0.72 -12.80 -14.39
N VAL A 288 0.47 -11.89 -13.45
CA VAL A 288 -0.55 -10.85 -13.57
C VAL A 288 -0.24 -9.89 -14.73
N VAL A 289 0.99 -9.39 -14.83
CA VAL A 289 1.40 -8.48 -15.91
C VAL A 289 1.21 -9.13 -17.28
N ARG A 290 1.60 -10.40 -17.44
CA ARG A 290 1.38 -11.14 -18.70
C ARG A 290 -0.10 -11.26 -19.04
N GLN A 291 -0.96 -11.56 -18.06
CA GLN A 291 -2.40 -11.61 -18.30
C GLN A 291 -2.95 -10.24 -18.70
N VAL A 292 -2.55 -9.18 -18.00
CA VAL A 292 -3.03 -7.82 -18.28
C VAL A 292 -2.63 -7.36 -19.67
N ALA A 293 -1.45 -7.74 -20.14
CA ALA A 293 -0.96 -7.45 -21.49
C ALA A 293 -1.04 -5.96 -21.86
N GLY A 294 -0.72 -5.08 -20.90
CA GLY A 294 -0.72 -3.62 -21.10
C GLY A 294 -2.10 -2.96 -21.19
N ARG A 295 -3.20 -3.70 -20.98
CA ARG A 295 -4.57 -3.14 -21.02
C ARG A 295 -4.81 -2.08 -19.95
N VAL A 296 -4.21 -2.26 -18.77
CA VAL A 296 -4.26 -1.31 -17.65
C VAL A 296 -2.92 -1.27 -16.91
N PRO A 297 -2.59 -0.19 -16.18
CA PRO A 297 -1.44 -0.16 -15.29
C PRO A 297 -1.54 -1.22 -14.18
N VAL A 298 -0.43 -1.90 -13.91
CA VAL A 298 -0.29 -2.84 -12.80
C VAL A 298 0.67 -2.23 -11.77
N LEU A 299 0.25 -2.12 -10.53
CA LEU A 299 1.08 -1.69 -9.42
C LEU A 299 1.40 -2.89 -8.53
N MET A 300 2.32 -2.72 -7.58
CA MET A 300 2.72 -3.78 -6.66
C MET A 300 2.96 -3.25 -5.25
N ASP A 301 2.56 -4.00 -4.22
CA ASP A 301 3.03 -3.78 -2.85
C ASP A 301 3.60 -5.07 -2.24
N GLY A 302 4.12 -4.98 -1.02
CA GLY A 302 4.64 -6.13 -0.27
C GLY A 302 6.15 -6.34 -0.47
N GLY A 303 6.90 -6.34 0.63
CA GLY A 303 8.34 -6.66 0.62
C GLY A 303 9.31 -5.54 0.27
N VAL A 304 8.90 -4.48 -0.44
CA VAL A 304 9.78 -3.37 -0.86
C VAL A 304 10.48 -2.70 0.33
N ARG A 305 11.82 -2.71 0.33
CA ARG A 305 12.69 -2.08 1.35
C ARG A 305 13.86 -1.30 0.77
N ARG A 306 14.21 -1.54 -0.48
CA ARG A 306 15.29 -0.84 -1.19
C ARG A 306 14.81 -0.25 -2.51
N GLY A 307 15.51 0.77 -3.00
CA GLY A 307 15.30 1.28 -4.36
C GLY A 307 15.59 0.24 -5.46
N THR A 308 16.46 -0.73 -5.17
CA THR A 308 16.65 -1.90 -6.07
C THR A 308 15.44 -2.82 -6.10
N ASP A 309 14.64 -2.91 -5.03
CA ASP A 309 13.38 -3.65 -5.03
C ASP A 309 12.35 -2.94 -5.92
N VAL A 310 12.30 -1.61 -5.84
CA VAL A 310 11.49 -0.78 -6.75
C VAL A 310 11.88 -1.05 -8.20
N LEU A 311 13.18 -0.96 -8.53
CA LEU A 311 13.69 -1.23 -9.87
C LEU A 311 13.30 -2.65 -10.36
N LYS A 312 13.42 -3.67 -9.50
CA LYS A 312 13.04 -5.06 -9.83
C LYS A 312 11.55 -5.19 -10.12
N ALA A 313 10.68 -4.56 -9.32
CA ALA A 313 9.25 -4.58 -9.56
C ALA A 313 8.90 -3.90 -10.89
N LEU A 314 9.50 -2.74 -11.19
CA LEU A 314 9.32 -2.04 -12.46
C LEU A 314 9.82 -2.89 -13.65
N ALA A 315 11.00 -3.51 -13.54
CA ALA A 315 11.56 -4.40 -14.56
C ALA A 315 10.70 -5.64 -14.83
N LEU A 316 9.90 -6.07 -13.85
CA LEU A 316 8.92 -7.15 -13.97
C LEU A 316 7.53 -6.68 -14.40
N GLY A 317 7.38 -5.39 -14.73
CA GLY A 317 6.20 -4.80 -15.37
C GLY A 317 5.24 -4.06 -14.45
N ALA A 318 5.62 -3.79 -13.20
CA ALA A 318 4.88 -2.83 -12.39
C ALA A 318 5.08 -1.40 -12.94
N ALA A 319 4.05 -0.56 -12.89
CA ALA A 319 4.12 0.86 -13.21
C ALA A 319 4.57 1.70 -12.00
N ALA A 320 4.18 1.27 -10.79
CA ALA A 320 4.60 1.87 -9.53
C ALA A 320 4.51 0.86 -8.39
N VAL A 321 5.16 1.18 -7.27
CA VAL A 321 5.09 0.39 -6.03
C VAL A 321 4.44 1.16 -4.90
N LEU A 322 3.81 0.43 -3.96
CA LEU A 322 3.27 0.99 -2.74
C LEU A 322 4.04 0.47 -1.51
N VAL A 323 4.35 1.37 -0.58
CA VAL A 323 5.16 1.10 0.60
C VAL A 323 4.33 1.32 1.87
N GLY A 324 4.14 0.25 2.65
CA GLY A 324 3.35 0.27 3.89
C GLY A 324 4.21 0.43 5.14
N ARG A 325 4.56 -0.71 5.78
CA ARG A 325 5.29 -0.77 7.06
C ARG A 325 6.50 0.17 7.19
N PRO A 326 7.40 0.32 6.18
CA PRO A 326 8.50 1.25 6.29
C PRO A 326 8.08 2.69 6.64
N CYS A 327 7.00 3.18 6.04
CA CYS A 327 6.48 4.51 6.32
C CYS A 327 5.93 4.59 7.75
N LEU A 328 5.27 3.54 8.26
CA LEU A 328 4.81 3.49 9.66
C LEU A 328 5.98 3.45 10.66
N TYR A 329 7.07 2.76 10.33
CA TYR A 329 8.28 2.78 11.15
C TYR A 329 8.93 4.17 11.12
N GLY A 330 9.01 4.80 9.95
CA GLY A 330 9.42 6.20 9.80
C GLY A 330 8.58 7.15 10.67
N LEU A 331 7.25 6.98 10.64
CA LEU A 331 6.32 7.75 11.45
C LEU A 331 6.57 7.58 12.95
N ALA A 332 6.79 6.34 13.42
CA ALA A 332 7.06 6.07 14.84
C ALA A 332 8.41 6.64 15.32
N VAL A 333 9.40 6.69 14.43
CA VAL A 333 10.76 7.13 14.78
C VAL A 333 10.93 8.64 14.65
N ALA A 334 10.39 9.26 13.62
CA ALA A 334 10.62 10.69 13.37
C ALA A 334 9.40 11.37 12.72
N GLY A 335 8.18 10.90 13.01
CA GLY A 335 6.95 11.54 12.56
C GLY A 335 6.93 11.82 11.05
N PRO A 336 6.50 13.02 10.61
CA PRO A 336 6.50 13.38 9.19
C PRO A 336 7.90 13.35 8.55
N ALA A 337 8.94 13.73 9.29
CA ALA A 337 10.32 13.73 8.76
C ALA A 337 10.82 12.31 8.49
N GLY A 338 10.46 11.35 9.35
CA GLY A 338 10.80 9.94 9.15
C GLY A 338 10.09 9.34 7.93
N VAL A 339 8.80 9.64 7.75
CA VAL A 339 8.05 9.23 6.55
C VAL A 339 8.69 9.82 5.28
N ALA A 340 8.97 11.12 5.27
CA ALA A 340 9.62 11.79 4.15
C ALA A 340 10.99 11.17 3.85
N HIS A 341 11.80 10.91 4.88
CA HIS A 341 13.12 10.34 4.73
C HIS A 341 13.08 8.90 4.20
N VAL A 342 12.17 8.04 4.67
CA VAL A 342 11.99 6.69 4.13
C VAL A 342 11.70 6.72 2.62
N LEU A 343 10.74 7.54 2.20
CA LEU A 343 10.35 7.66 0.80
C LEU A 343 11.49 8.27 -0.05
N HIS A 344 12.19 9.26 0.50
CA HIS A 344 13.36 9.87 -0.13
C HIS A 344 14.50 8.86 -0.33
N LEU A 345 14.83 8.04 0.68
CA LEU A 345 15.85 7.00 0.57
C LEU A 345 15.53 6.01 -0.55
N LEU A 346 14.28 5.53 -0.61
CA LEU A 346 13.84 4.62 -1.68
C LEU A 346 13.97 5.25 -3.07
N ARG A 347 13.61 6.53 -3.22
CA ARG A 347 13.76 7.26 -4.47
C ARG A 347 15.23 7.42 -4.87
N CYS A 348 16.09 7.86 -3.94
CA CYS A 348 17.52 8.02 -4.20
C CYS A 348 18.18 6.68 -4.56
N GLU A 349 17.87 5.61 -3.84
CA GLU A 349 18.35 4.27 -4.15
C GLU A 349 17.83 3.78 -5.52
N LEU A 350 16.59 4.11 -5.91
CA LEU A 350 16.05 3.79 -7.23
C LEU A 350 16.83 4.51 -8.33
N GLU A 351 17.04 5.82 -8.19
CA GLU A 351 17.79 6.64 -9.16
C GLU A 351 19.22 6.12 -9.33
N ILE A 352 19.90 5.76 -8.23
CA ILE A 352 21.22 5.12 -8.28
C ILE A 352 21.15 3.78 -9.03
N ALA A 353 20.17 2.92 -8.70
CA ALA A 353 20.03 1.62 -9.34
C ALA A 353 19.70 1.73 -10.84
N MET A 354 18.90 2.73 -11.23
CA MET A 354 18.62 3.06 -12.63
C MET A 354 19.90 3.41 -13.37
N VAL A 355 20.72 4.33 -12.84
CA VAL A 355 22.00 4.73 -13.46
C VAL A 355 22.95 3.53 -13.58
N LEU A 356 23.10 2.71 -12.53
CA LEU A 356 23.99 1.55 -12.53
C LEU A 356 23.50 0.40 -13.44
N THR A 357 22.25 0.44 -13.87
CA THR A 357 21.66 -0.49 -14.84
C THR A 357 21.42 0.14 -16.21
N GLY A 358 21.94 1.37 -16.43
CA GLY A 358 21.90 2.06 -17.72
C GLY A 358 20.52 2.61 -18.11
N CYS A 359 19.62 2.79 -17.15
CA CYS A 359 18.28 3.34 -17.36
C CYS A 359 18.28 4.84 -17.00
N ALA A 360 17.97 5.73 -17.94
CA ALA A 360 17.85 7.16 -17.67
C ALA A 360 16.42 7.54 -17.23
N ARG A 361 15.43 6.78 -17.71
CA ARG A 361 13.99 7.01 -17.50
C ARG A 361 13.31 5.72 -17.08
N LEU A 362 12.13 5.82 -16.48
CA LEU A 362 11.34 4.63 -16.12
C LEU A 362 11.05 3.71 -17.32
N ALA A 363 10.82 4.30 -18.50
CA ALA A 363 10.56 3.55 -19.73
C ALA A 363 11.74 2.69 -20.21
N ASP A 364 12.97 2.96 -19.74
CA ASP A 364 14.16 2.17 -20.06
C ASP A 364 14.25 0.90 -19.20
N ILE A 365 13.49 0.85 -18.10
CA ILE A 365 13.49 -0.26 -17.15
C ILE A 365 12.63 -1.39 -17.74
N GLY A 366 13.30 -2.41 -18.27
CA GLY A 366 12.63 -3.62 -18.77
C GLY A 366 13.20 -4.91 -18.17
N PRO A 367 12.72 -6.09 -18.61
CA PRO A 367 13.16 -7.38 -18.10
C PRO A 367 14.67 -7.63 -18.26
N GLY A 368 15.33 -6.91 -19.16
CA GLY A 368 16.78 -6.94 -19.35
C GLY A 368 17.59 -6.31 -18.20
N VAL A 369 16.94 -5.69 -17.22
CA VAL A 369 17.59 -5.23 -15.97
C VAL A 369 17.76 -6.38 -14.99
N ILE A 370 17.02 -7.47 -15.14
CA ILE A 370 17.17 -8.68 -14.30
C ILE A 370 18.23 -9.59 -14.91
N TRP A 371 19.17 -10.04 -14.09
CA TRP A 371 20.16 -11.05 -14.47
C TRP A 371 19.45 -12.39 -14.68
N ARG A 372 19.65 -13.00 -15.83
CA ARG A 372 19.19 -14.35 -16.15
C ARG A 372 20.43 -15.21 -16.30
N ASP A 373 20.42 -16.38 -15.67
CA ASP A 373 21.47 -17.36 -15.92
C ASP A 373 21.37 -17.74 -17.41
N GLU A 374 22.48 -17.58 -18.13
CA GLU A 374 22.56 -18.01 -19.53
C GLU A 374 22.43 -19.53 -19.54
N ALA A 375 21.39 -20.03 -20.23
CA ALA A 375 21.11 -21.45 -20.38
C ALA A 375 22.00 -22.09 -21.46
#